data_AF-A0A7K0IZP4-F1
#
_entry.id   AF-A0A7K0IZP4-F1
#
_cell.length_a   1.000
_cell.length_b   1.000
_cell.length_c   1.000
_cell.angle_alpha   90.00
_cell.angle_beta   90.00
_cell.angle_gamma   90.00
#
_symmetry.space_group_name_H-M   'P 1'
#
loop_
_entity.id
_entity.type
_entity.pdbx_description
1 polymer ?
#
loop_
_entity_poly.entity_id
_entity_poly.type
_entity_poly.pdbx_seq_one_letter_code
_entity_poly.pdbx_strand_id
1 'polypeptide(L)'
;MSCQGGNVSKSDLRSRAIMWPLTFLVSVPLFVILIFPCHAKADLRLYVGNLEVVSTSGKACKEARGHHRVSLVLGSDDELRNFKGILGGDNISVGRFSGSSLENLAVTYPYSDSALAEGHSLKITVSGTTLTGELRDKHVDASAEDCNFDLASLTLKQSEPGEAAVEIFQQYSAQFEAQLARSRAISLLRSKEYGAAALKYEEALTFADMAYPNNSPKLATFLAGLASSYMRLGRFADFVNLYAERYPEMNDDAVRVLFNGYLIKSQLHLGRAAVGRENYSAALEHFNKVLAVDRNNKDAIAAIMSTFVKSGQHDEAITFLEQTEKNLESDPDRRDVRGAIALVQYLKAIKLDKSGKYAEAEASLQKAISLDHETVQYTILLARWRHKSGKYHEADAILKKAAEHFKDESARLEISAARDRLRMTEMILKKIRRSGG
;
A
#
# COMPACT_ATOMS: atom_id res chain seq x y z
N MET A 1 -68.90 -23.77 -21.26
CA MET A 1 -68.89 -24.59 -20.02
C MET A 1 -67.68 -24.13 -19.23
N SER A 2 -67.82 -23.07 -18.41
CA SER A 2 -68.20 -23.06 -16.98
C SER A 2 -67.05 -23.40 -16.02
N CYS A 3 -66.80 -22.46 -15.09
CA CYS A 3 -66.45 -22.65 -13.67
C CYS A 3 -65.08 -23.27 -13.33
N GLN A 4 -64.34 -22.94 -12.27
CA GLN A 4 -64.48 -22.19 -11.00
C GLN A 4 -63.02 -21.88 -10.55
N GLY A 5 -62.66 -20.87 -9.76
CA GLY A 5 -63.24 -20.48 -8.47
C GLY A 5 -62.61 -21.29 -7.32
N GLY A 6 -61.49 -20.82 -6.75
CA GLY A 6 -60.87 -21.41 -5.56
C GLY A 6 -59.86 -20.46 -4.92
N ASN A 7 -60.24 -19.89 -3.77
CA ASN A 7 -59.51 -18.90 -2.98
C ASN A 7 -59.02 -19.55 -1.67
N VAL A 8 -58.20 -18.82 -0.89
CA VAL A 8 -57.71 -19.11 0.50
C VAL A 8 -56.34 -19.84 0.52
N SER A 9 -55.27 -19.45 1.24
CA SER A 9 -55.05 -18.59 2.42
C SER A 9 -53.64 -17.97 2.43
N LYS A 10 -53.54 -16.81 3.07
CA LYS A 10 -52.33 -16.07 3.48
C LYS A 10 -51.47 -16.82 4.51
N SER A 11 -50.14 -16.66 4.42
CA SER A 11 -49.27 -16.44 5.59
C SER A 11 -47.90 -15.88 5.15
N ASP A 12 -47.69 -14.61 5.50
CA ASP A 12 -46.43 -13.96 5.90
C ASP A 12 -45.11 -14.20 5.13
N LEU A 13 -44.76 -13.22 4.30
CA LEU A 13 -43.38 -12.77 4.13
C LEU A 13 -43.33 -11.24 4.37
N ARG A 14 -43.12 -10.87 5.63
CA ARG A 14 -42.87 -9.48 6.03
C ARG A 14 -41.52 -9.04 5.51
N SER A 15 -41.55 -7.99 4.69
CA SER A 15 -40.46 -7.12 4.31
C SER A 15 -39.63 -6.68 5.54
N ARG A 16 -38.30 -6.80 5.42
CA ARG A 16 -37.38 -5.93 6.16
C ARG A 16 -36.70 -5.00 5.16
N ALA A 17 -37.15 -3.76 5.21
CA ALA A 17 -36.51 -2.61 4.61
C ALA A 17 -35.09 -2.45 5.18
N ILE A 18 -34.11 -2.31 4.30
CA ILE A 18 -32.80 -1.78 4.64
C ILE A 18 -32.75 -0.38 4.03
N MET A 19 -32.91 0.61 4.90
CA MET A 19 -32.60 2.02 4.64
C MET A 19 -31.11 2.14 4.32
N TRP A 20 -30.78 2.57 3.11
CA TRP A 20 -29.53 3.24 2.80
C TRP A 20 -29.72 4.74 2.96
N PRO A 21 -28.78 5.48 3.57
CA PRO A 21 -28.75 6.91 3.34
C PRO A 21 -27.43 7.37 2.70
N LEU A 22 -27.60 8.39 1.85
CA LEU A 22 -26.61 9.36 1.36
C LEU A 22 -25.64 8.93 0.25
N THR A 23 -26.16 9.02 -0.97
CA THR A 23 -25.59 9.82 -2.08
C THR A 23 -24.10 10.17 -1.97
N PHE A 24 -23.24 9.28 -2.44
CA PHE A 24 -21.98 9.69 -3.05
C PHE A 24 -22.29 10.03 -4.51
N LEU A 25 -22.14 11.31 -4.88
CA LEU A 25 -21.93 11.69 -6.27
C LEU A 25 -20.63 11.02 -6.71
N VAL A 26 -20.73 9.85 -7.33
CA VAL A 26 -19.66 9.32 -8.16
C VAL A 26 -19.66 10.23 -9.39
N SER A 27 -18.72 11.18 -9.44
CA SER A 27 -18.33 11.79 -10.70
C SER A 27 -17.68 10.67 -11.52
N VAL A 28 -18.50 9.92 -12.26
CA VAL A 28 -18.01 9.03 -13.31
C VAL A 28 -17.26 9.97 -14.25
N PRO A 29 -15.92 9.89 -14.38
CA PRO A 29 -15.27 10.58 -15.47
C PRO A 29 -15.90 9.96 -16.71
N LEU A 30 -16.60 10.79 -17.48
CA LEU A 30 -17.10 10.43 -18.80
C LEU A 30 -15.84 10.16 -19.63
N PHE A 31 -15.31 8.95 -19.54
CA PHE A 31 -14.35 8.43 -20.47
C PHE A 31 -15.08 8.52 -21.80
N VAL A 32 -14.69 9.51 -22.60
CA VAL A 32 -14.91 9.45 -24.03
C VAL A 32 -14.09 8.24 -24.46
N ILE A 33 -14.72 7.06 -24.37
CA ILE A 33 -14.37 5.95 -25.22
C ILE A 33 -14.46 6.59 -26.59
N LEU A 34 -13.32 6.73 -27.26
CA LEU A 34 -13.28 6.97 -28.70
C LEU A 34 -13.90 5.73 -29.35
N ILE A 35 -15.23 5.59 -29.21
CA ILE A 35 -16.05 4.82 -30.10
C ILE A 35 -15.91 5.62 -31.38
N PHE A 36 -15.03 5.15 -32.26
CA PHE A 36 -14.97 5.64 -33.63
C PHE A 36 -16.41 5.72 -34.13
N PRO A 37 -16.88 6.89 -34.60
CA PRO A 37 -18.15 6.94 -35.30
C PRO A 37 -18.06 5.90 -36.41
N CYS A 38 -19.07 5.03 -36.46
CA CYS A 38 -19.20 3.89 -37.35
C CYS A 38 -19.38 4.36 -38.81
N HIS A 39 -18.44 5.11 -39.38
CA HIS A 39 -18.47 5.61 -40.76
C HIS A 39 -17.04 5.71 -41.29
N ALA A 40 -16.49 4.53 -41.58
CA ALA A 40 -15.42 4.16 -42.51
C ALA A 40 -14.81 2.88 -41.92
N LYS A 41 -15.13 1.71 -42.46
CA LYS A 41 -14.37 0.50 -42.14
C LYS A 41 -12.96 0.73 -42.67
N ALA A 42 -12.06 1.26 -41.83
CA ALA A 42 -10.64 1.24 -42.15
C ALA A 42 -10.27 -0.22 -42.40
N ASP A 43 -9.72 -0.51 -43.58
CA ASP A 43 -9.28 -1.85 -43.93
C ASP A 43 -8.03 -2.18 -43.10
N LEU A 44 -8.25 -2.80 -41.93
CA LEU A 44 -7.19 -3.19 -41.02
C LEU A 44 -6.64 -4.55 -41.45
N ARG A 45 -5.35 -4.59 -41.77
CA ARG A 45 -4.62 -5.81 -42.14
C ARG A 45 -3.59 -6.14 -41.08
N LEU A 46 -3.72 -7.33 -40.50
CA LEU A 46 -2.78 -7.87 -39.52
C LEU A 46 -1.67 -8.64 -40.22
N TYR A 47 -0.43 -8.33 -39.86
CA TYR A 47 0.77 -9.05 -40.29
C TYR A 47 1.51 -9.55 -39.05
N VAL A 48 1.93 -10.82 -39.05
CA VAL A 48 2.65 -11.45 -37.95
C VAL A 48 3.93 -12.08 -38.46
N GLY A 49 5.02 -11.94 -37.71
CA GLY A 49 6.30 -12.52 -38.10
C GLY A 49 7.43 -12.06 -37.20
N ASN A 50 8.61 -11.91 -37.78
CA ASN A 50 9.82 -11.58 -37.03
C ASN A 50 10.32 -10.18 -37.36
N LEU A 51 10.74 -9.47 -36.32
CA LEU A 51 11.59 -8.29 -36.36
C LEU A 51 13.00 -8.73 -35.97
N GLU A 52 13.98 -8.57 -36.86
CA GLU A 52 15.39 -8.78 -36.57
C GLU A 52 16.06 -7.44 -36.28
N VAL A 53 16.62 -7.29 -35.08
CA VAL A 53 17.41 -6.11 -34.74
C VAL A 53 18.81 -6.29 -35.31
N VAL A 54 19.10 -5.58 -36.41
CA VAL A 54 20.32 -5.74 -37.22
C VAL A 54 21.48 -4.94 -36.62
N SER A 55 21.24 -3.68 -36.28
CA SER A 55 22.24 -2.83 -35.64
C SER A 55 21.63 -1.99 -34.53
N THR A 56 22.45 -1.74 -33.52
CA THR A 56 22.08 -1.03 -32.30
C THR A 56 23.22 -0.11 -31.88
N SER A 57 22.88 1.06 -31.35
CA SER A 57 23.82 2.01 -30.75
C SER A 57 23.49 2.24 -29.27
N GLY A 58 24.46 2.78 -28.53
CA GLY A 58 24.35 2.98 -27.08
C GLY A 58 24.83 1.80 -26.23
N LYS A 59 24.97 2.03 -24.92
CA LYS A 59 25.69 1.13 -24.01
C LYS A 59 24.88 -0.10 -23.57
N ALA A 60 23.55 -0.05 -23.64
CA ALA A 60 22.65 -1.05 -23.02
C ALA A 60 22.03 -2.08 -24.00
N CYS A 61 22.69 -2.46 -25.10
CA CYS A 61 22.06 -3.22 -26.19
C CYS A 61 22.28 -4.74 -26.22
N LYS A 62 22.84 -5.34 -25.16
CA LYS A 62 23.19 -6.77 -25.16
C LYS A 62 22.00 -7.70 -25.35
N GLU A 63 20.82 -7.34 -24.85
CA GLU A 63 19.60 -8.16 -24.87
C GLU A 63 18.66 -7.81 -26.04
N ALA A 64 18.92 -6.70 -26.74
CA ALA A 64 18.06 -6.22 -27.82
C ALA A 64 18.31 -6.94 -29.16
N ARG A 65 19.53 -7.45 -29.39
CA ARG A 65 19.91 -8.09 -30.66
C ARG A 65 19.23 -9.45 -30.82
N GLY A 66 18.82 -9.74 -32.06
CA GLY A 66 18.23 -11.02 -32.43
C GLY A 66 16.83 -10.89 -33.03
N HIS A 67 16.13 -12.02 -33.15
CA HIS A 67 14.79 -12.09 -33.72
C HIS A 67 13.73 -12.01 -32.64
N HIS A 68 12.77 -11.12 -32.84
CA HIS A 68 11.63 -10.90 -31.95
C HIS A 68 10.34 -11.14 -32.72
N ARG A 69 9.42 -11.87 -32.11
CA ARG A 69 8.09 -12.05 -32.70
C ARG A 69 7.28 -10.77 -32.52
N VAL A 70 6.73 -10.26 -33.61
CA VAL A 70 5.96 -9.01 -33.63
C VAL A 70 4.68 -9.17 -34.44
N SER A 71 3.72 -8.30 -34.13
CA SER A 71 2.52 -8.08 -34.92
C SER A 71 2.46 -6.63 -35.39
N LEU A 72 2.05 -6.42 -36.63
CA LEU A 72 1.84 -5.11 -37.22
C LEU A 72 0.42 -5.05 -37.77
N VAL A 73 -0.34 -4.06 -37.34
CA VAL A 73 -1.64 -3.75 -37.95
C VAL A 73 -1.47 -2.52 -38.82
N LEU A 74 -1.72 -2.68 -40.12
CA LEU A 74 -1.69 -1.62 -41.11
C LEU A 74 -3.13 -1.26 -41.50
N GLY A 75 -3.48 0.01 -41.38
CA GLY A 75 -4.70 0.58 -41.94
C GLY A 75 -4.36 1.56 -43.07
N SER A 76 -5.12 1.49 -44.15
CA SER A 76 -5.15 2.51 -45.20
C SER A 76 -6.44 3.31 -45.14
N ASP A 77 -6.34 4.61 -45.39
CA ASP A 77 -7.47 5.43 -45.81
C ASP A 77 -7.40 5.58 -47.33
N ASP A 78 -8.26 4.84 -48.04
CA ASP A 78 -8.20 4.67 -49.50
C ASP A 78 -8.40 5.98 -50.26
N GLU A 79 -9.08 6.98 -49.66
CA GLU A 79 -9.29 8.28 -50.30
C GLU A 79 -8.10 9.23 -50.15
N LEU A 80 -7.33 9.12 -49.06
CA LEU A 80 -6.31 10.10 -48.68
C LEU A 80 -4.86 9.59 -48.83
N ARG A 81 -4.65 8.31 -49.19
CA ARG A 81 -3.34 7.64 -49.19
C ARG A 81 -2.57 7.83 -47.87
N ASN A 82 -3.31 7.96 -46.77
CA ASN A 82 -2.74 8.10 -45.45
C ASN A 82 -2.66 6.72 -44.80
N PHE A 83 -1.44 6.26 -44.58
CA PHE A 83 -1.16 5.00 -43.92
C PHE A 83 -1.02 5.27 -42.43
N LYS A 84 -1.67 4.44 -41.62
CA LYS A 84 -1.53 4.48 -40.17
C LYS A 84 -1.54 3.07 -39.63
N GLY A 85 -0.89 2.86 -38.50
CA GLY A 85 -0.89 1.55 -37.90
C GLY A 85 -0.15 1.51 -36.59
N ILE A 86 -0.01 0.29 -36.09
CA ILE A 86 0.63 0.01 -34.83
C ILE A 86 1.45 -1.27 -34.94
N LEU A 87 2.65 -1.25 -34.38
CA LEU A 87 3.60 -2.36 -34.34
C LEU A 87 3.93 -2.62 -32.88
N GLY A 88 4.03 -3.90 -32.50
CA GLY A 88 4.42 -4.29 -31.15
C GLY A 88 4.75 -5.78 -31.05
N GLY A 89 5.28 -6.17 -29.89
CA GLY A 89 5.58 -7.56 -29.56
C GLY A 89 5.82 -7.72 -28.05
N ASP A 90 6.10 -8.93 -27.59
CA ASP A 90 6.28 -9.16 -26.14
C ASP A 90 7.51 -8.45 -25.57
N ASN A 91 8.59 -8.40 -26.34
CA ASN A 91 9.86 -7.76 -25.98
C ASN A 91 10.15 -6.51 -26.82
N ILE A 92 9.17 -6.07 -27.63
CA ILE A 92 9.28 -4.89 -28.49
C ILE A 92 8.23 -3.88 -28.06
N SER A 93 8.68 -2.69 -27.67
CA SER A 93 7.80 -1.57 -27.32
C SER A 93 6.81 -1.27 -28.43
N VAL A 94 5.55 -1.06 -28.03
CA VAL A 94 4.50 -0.69 -28.99
C VAL A 94 4.79 0.71 -29.55
N GLY A 95 4.74 0.84 -30.87
CA GLY A 95 4.89 2.10 -31.59
C GLY A 95 3.74 2.30 -32.57
N ARG A 96 3.19 3.52 -32.61
CA ARG A 96 2.26 3.95 -33.65
C ARG A 96 3.05 4.49 -34.82
N PHE A 97 2.59 4.25 -36.04
CA PHE A 97 3.22 4.83 -37.21
C PHE A 97 2.19 5.47 -38.13
N SER A 98 2.61 6.52 -38.85
CA SER A 98 1.77 7.15 -39.86
C SER A 98 2.58 7.88 -40.94
N GLY A 99 1.97 8.06 -42.12
CA GLY A 99 2.57 8.82 -43.22
C GLY A 99 1.78 8.67 -44.52
N SER A 100 2.09 9.53 -45.49
CA SER A 100 1.44 9.53 -46.81
C SER A 100 2.05 8.56 -47.83
N SER A 101 3.07 7.79 -47.42
CA SER A 101 3.76 6.81 -48.25
C SER A 101 4.33 5.69 -47.38
N LEU A 102 4.23 4.45 -47.86
CA LEU A 102 4.84 3.28 -47.21
C LEU A 102 6.37 3.34 -47.18
N GLU A 103 6.99 4.22 -47.97
CA GLU A 103 8.44 4.41 -48.02
C GLU A 103 8.99 5.25 -46.84
N ASN A 104 8.12 6.04 -46.18
CA ASN A 104 8.52 6.95 -45.11
C ASN A 104 7.39 7.18 -44.11
N LEU A 105 7.20 6.23 -43.20
CA LEU A 105 6.24 6.33 -42.11
C LEU A 105 6.98 6.79 -40.85
N ALA A 106 6.51 7.86 -40.20
CA ALA A 106 7.06 8.29 -38.92
C ALA A 106 6.53 7.37 -37.81
N VAL A 107 7.40 6.94 -36.89
CA VAL A 107 7.02 6.12 -35.73
C VAL A 107 7.05 6.98 -34.46
N THR A 108 6.03 6.83 -33.63
CA THR A 108 5.88 7.49 -32.34
C THR A 108 5.74 6.44 -31.24
N TYR A 109 6.50 6.61 -30.16
CA TYR A 109 6.51 5.77 -28.97
C TYR A 109 5.77 6.43 -27.79
N PRO A 110 5.31 5.65 -26.80
CA PRO A 110 4.45 6.14 -25.73
C PRO A 110 5.23 6.85 -24.61
N TYR A 111 5.99 7.89 -24.97
CA TYR A 111 6.72 8.76 -24.05
C TYR A 111 6.13 10.17 -24.05
N SER A 112 6.12 10.81 -22.88
CA SER A 112 5.70 12.21 -22.76
C SER A 112 6.75 13.19 -23.29
N ASP A 113 8.01 12.79 -23.30
CA ASP A 113 9.12 13.57 -23.83
C ASP A 113 9.23 13.32 -25.34
N SER A 114 9.11 14.38 -26.14
CA SER A 114 9.16 14.28 -27.61
C SER A 114 10.49 13.72 -28.11
N ALA A 115 11.59 13.99 -27.41
CA ALA A 115 12.91 13.50 -27.80
C ALA A 115 13.03 11.96 -27.65
N LEU A 116 12.23 11.36 -26.77
CA LEU A 116 12.15 9.90 -26.60
C LEU A 116 11.00 9.28 -27.40
N ALA A 117 9.96 10.06 -27.68
CA ALA A 117 8.77 9.59 -28.41
C ALA A 117 9.03 9.45 -29.91
N GLU A 118 9.97 10.21 -30.47
CA GLU A 118 10.25 10.27 -31.91
C GLU A 118 11.69 9.85 -32.20
N GLY A 119 11.95 9.48 -33.46
CA GLY A 119 13.31 9.11 -33.89
C GLY A 119 13.28 8.12 -35.04
N HIS A 120 12.37 7.14 -35.01
CA HIS A 120 12.33 6.11 -36.04
C HIS A 120 11.47 6.49 -37.26
N SER A 121 11.92 6.00 -38.41
CA SER A 121 11.17 5.91 -39.65
C SER A 121 10.99 4.44 -40.04
N LEU A 122 9.81 4.10 -40.54
CA LEU A 122 9.46 2.76 -40.97
C LEU A 122 9.18 2.79 -42.48
N LYS A 123 9.94 1.99 -43.21
CA LYS A 123 9.69 1.67 -44.62
C LYS A 123 9.03 0.30 -44.71
N ILE A 124 7.99 0.16 -45.53
CA ILE A 124 7.22 -1.06 -45.71
C ILE A 124 7.06 -1.35 -47.21
N THR A 125 7.27 -2.61 -47.59
CA THR A 125 6.93 -3.14 -48.91
C THR A 125 5.96 -4.30 -48.74
N VAL A 126 4.82 -4.24 -49.40
CA VAL A 126 3.81 -5.32 -49.40
C VAL A 126 3.84 -6.02 -50.76
N SER A 127 4.04 -7.33 -50.77
CA SER A 127 4.01 -8.17 -51.97
C SER A 127 3.15 -9.42 -51.72
N GLY A 128 1.95 -9.43 -52.31
CA GLY A 128 0.92 -10.44 -51.99
C GLY A 128 0.58 -10.41 -50.51
N THR A 129 0.75 -11.54 -49.82
CA THR A 129 0.51 -11.70 -48.38
C THR A 129 1.77 -11.47 -47.52
N THR A 130 2.88 -11.06 -48.13
CA THR A 130 4.15 -10.85 -47.40
C THR A 130 4.41 -9.36 -47.24
N LEU A 131 4.79 -8.97 -46.03
CA LEU A 131 5.21 -7.61 -45.71
C LEU A 131 6.67 -7.67 -45.26
N THR A 132 7.53 -6.97 -45.99
CA THR A 132 8.89 -6.68 -45.53
C THR A 132 8.99 -5.22 -45.11
N GLY A 133 9.89 -4.92 -44.20
CA GLY A 133 10.08 -3.54 -43.77
C GLY A 133 11.43 -3.29 -43.13
N GLU A 134 11.78 -2.01 -43.03
CA GLU A 134 12.99 -1.54 -42.36
C GLU A 134 12.59 -0.43 -41.40
N LEU A 135 12.91 -0.62 -40.12
CA LEU A 135 12.83 0.41 -39.10
C LEU A 135 14.21 1.04 -38.95
N ARG A 136 14.31 2.34 -39.16
CA ARG A 136 15.57 3.10 -39.12
C ARG A 136 15.46 4.25 -38.16
N ASP A 137 16.45 4.40 -37.29
CA ASP A 137 16.55 5.59 -36.47
C ASP A 137 17.11 6.78 -37.25
N LYS A 138 16.61 7.98 -36.94
CA LYS A 138 17.08 9.27 -37.45
C LYS A 138 18.21 9.87 -36.60
N HIS A 139 18.41 9.41 -35.36
CA HIS A 139 19.39 9.98 -34.42
C HIS A 139 20.38 8.95 -33.89
N VAL A 140 21.40 8.64 -34.69
CA VAL A 140 22.49 7.75 -34.26
C VAL A 140 23.44 8.49 -33.30
N ASP A 141 23.30 8.28 -31.99
CA ASP A 141 24.29 8.69 -30.98
C ASP A 141 24.83 7.47 -30.22
N ALA A 142 26.04 7.05 -30.58
CA ALA A 142 26.72 5.92 -29.95
C ALA A 142 27.11 6.15 -28.48
N SER A 143 27.04 7.40 -27.99
CA SER A 143 27.40 7.76 -26.62
C SER A 143 26.25 7.66 -25.61
N ALA A 144 25.02 7.45 -26.10
CA ALA A 144 23.83 7.33 -25.26
C ALA A 144 23.95 6.17 -24.25
N GLU A 145 23.51 6.41 -23.02
CA GLU A 145 23.44 5.40 -21.95
C GLU A 145 22.39 4.33 -22.29
N ASP A 146 21.29 4.74 -22.93
CA ASP A 146 20.18 3.87 -23.33
C ASP A 146 20.47 3.07 -24.61
N CYS A 147 19.76 1.96 -24.82
CA CYS A 147 19.86 1.21 -26.08
C CYS A 147 18.99 1.83 -27.17
N ASN A 148 19.58 2.04 -28.34
CA ASN A 148 18.87 2.56 -29.50
C ASN A 148 18.88 1.56 -30.68
N PHE A 149 17.76 1.48 -31.40
CA PHE A 149 17.57 0.58 -32.53
C PHE A 149 17.89 1.32 -33.84
N ASP A 150 19.14 1.24 -34.28
CA ASP A 150 19.57 1.95 -35.50
C ASP A 150 18.91 1.37 -36.75
N LEU A 151 18.86 0.04 -36.85
CA LEU A 151 18.25 -0.69 -37.96
C LEU A 151 17.63 -2.00 -37.47
N ALA A 152 16.35 -2.19 -37.80
CA ALA A 152 15.69 -3.49 -37.70
C ALA A 152 15.00 -3.85 -39.01
N SER A 153 15.04 -5.13 -39.38
CA SER A 153 14.35 -5.66 -40.54
C SER A 153 13.09 -6.41 -40.11
N LEU A 154 12.04 -6.32 -40.90
CA LEU A 154 10.75 -6.96 -40.67
C LEU A 154 10.50 -7.97 -41.79
N THR A 155 10.11 -9.19 -41.42
CA THR A 155 9.58 -10.19 -42.35
C THR A 155 8.31 -10.78 -41.76
N LEU A 156 7.16 -10.30 -42.24
CA LEU A 156 5.84 -10.62 -41.71
C LEU A 156 4.96 -11.26 -42.79
N LYS A 157 4.02 -12.10 -42.36
CA LYS A 157 2.98 -12.67 -43.21
C LYS A 157 1.62 -12.17 -42.77
N GLN A 158 0.77 -11.84 -43.73
CA GLN A 158 -0.60 -11.44 -43.49
C GLN A 158 -1.35 -12.60 -42.84
N SER A 159 -2.04 -12.30 -41.73
CA SER A 159 -2.98 -13.23 -41.11
C SER A 159 -4.32 -13.19 -41.84
N GLU A 160 -5.20 -14.15 -41.56
CA GLU A 160 -6.52 -14.15 -42.18
C GLU A 160 -7.28 -12.84 -41.85
N PRO A 161 -7.97 -12.23 -42.83
CA PRO A 161 -8.77 -11.04 -42.58
C PRO A 161 -9.88 -11.34 -41.57
N GLY A 162 -10.07 -10.49 -40.57
CA GLY A 162 -11.15 -10.69 -39.60
C GLY A 162 -10.95 -9.98 -38.26
N GLU A 163 -11.70 -10.43 -37.26
CA GLU A 163 -11.76 -9.86 -35.91
C GLU A 163 -10.38 -9.77 -35.23
N ALA A 164 -9.47 -10.70 -35.54
CA ALA A 164 -8.12 -10.73 -34.99
C ALA A 164 -7.32 -9.43 -35.25
N ALA A 165 -7.50 -8.78 -36.40
CA ALA A 165 -6.81 -7.52 -36.69
C ALA A 165 -7.32 -6.37 -35.80
N VAL A 166 -8.62 -6.35 -35.52
CA VAL A 166 -9.25 -5.37 -34.63
C VAL A 166 -8.82 -5.60 -33.19
N GLU A 167 -8.83 -6.85 -32.73
CA GLU A 167 -8.42 -7.20 -31.36
C GLU A 167 -6.96 -6.83 -31.08
N ILE A 168 -6.03 -7.19 -31.96
CA ILE A 168 -4.61 -6.83 -31.80
C ILE A 168 -4.43 -5.30 -31.86
N PHE A 169 -5.15 -4.61 -32.75
CA PHE A 169 -5.10 -3.16 -32.82
C PHE A 169 -5.58 -2.50 -31.52
N GLN A 170 -6.70 -2.97 -30.96
CA GLN A 170 -7.25 -2.49 -29.69
C GLN A 170 -6.29 -2.77 -28.53
N GLN A 171 -5.75 -4.00 -28.46
CA GLN A 171 -4.81 -4.40 -27.42
C GLN A 171 -3.55 -3.53 -27.47
N TYR A 172 -2.90 -3.38 -28.63
CA TYR A 172 -1.70 -2.54 -28.75
C TYR A 172 -2.00 -1.06 -28.53
N SER A 173 -3.19 -0.59 -28.94
CA SER A 173 -3.60 0.79 -28.65
C SER A 173 -3.73 1.04 -27.14
N ALA A 174 -4.32 0.09 -26.40
CA ALA A 174 -4.39 0.16 -24.95
C ALA A 174 -3.00 0.11 -24.29
N GLN A 175 -2.09 -0.75 -24.78
CA GLN A 175 -0.71 -0.78 -24.31
C GLN A 175 0.01 0.56 -24.51
N PHE A 176 -0.18 1.17 -25.68
CA PHE A 176 0.38 2.48 -25.99
C PHE A 176 -0.13 3.55 -25.03
N GLU A 177 -1.45 3.67 -24.86
CA GLU A 177 -2.04 4.67 -23.96
C GLU A 177 -1.65 4.45 -22.50
N ALA A 178 -1.61 3.19 -22.04
CA ALA A 178 -1.15 2.85 -20.70
C ALA A 178 0.27 3.38 -20.45
N GLN A 179 1.21 3.04 -21.35
CA GLN A 179 2.61 3.46 -21.21
C GLN A 179 2.77 4.99 -21.30
N LEU A 180 2.00 5.66 -22.17
CA LEU A 180 2.04 7.11 -22.32
C LEU A 180 1.54 7.81 -21.06
N ALA A 181 0.41 7.37 -20.51
CA ALA A 181 -0.13 7.88 -19.25
C ALA A 181 0.87 7.65 -18.10
N ARG A 182 1.51 6.47 -18.04
CA ARG A 182 2.58 6.18 -17.08
C ARG A 182 3.81 7.08 -17.25
N SER A 183 4.26 7.32 -18.48
CA SER A 183 5.38 8.22 -18.77
C SER A 183 5.09 9.64 -18.27
N ARG A 184 3.88 10.14 -18.52
CA ARG A 184 3.39 11.42 -17.98
C ARG A 184 3.37 11.42 -16.44
N ALA A 185 2.90 10.34 -15.82
CA ALA A 185 2.89 10.20 -14.37
C ALA A 185 4.31 10.29 -13.77
N ILE A 186 5.30 9.65 -14.40
CA ILE A 186 6.71 9.71 -13.98
C ILE A 186 7.25 11.14 -14.07
N SER A 187 6.94 11.85 -15.16
CA SER A 187 7.31 13.27 -15.31
C SER A 187 6.73 14.13 -14.19
N LEU A 188 5.44 13.95 -13.88
CA LEU A 188 4.76 14.65 -12.78
C LEU A 188 5.36 14.30 -11.41
N LEU A 189 5.77 13.05 -11.19
CA LEU A 189 6.48 12.66 -9.96
C LEU A 189 7.83 13.37 -9.81
N ARG A 190 8.59 13.57 -10.90
CA ARG A 190 9.85 14.33 -10.90
C ARG A 190 9.61 15.79 -10.52
N SER A 191 8.50 16.36 -10.98
CA SER A 191 8.01 17.69 -10.61
C SER A 191 7.36 17.75 -9.22
N LYS A 192 7.30 16.63 -8.48
CA LYS A 192 6.66 16.48 -7.16
C LYS A 192 5.15 16.77 -7.16
N GLU A 193 4.50 16.71 -8.31
CA GLU A 193 3.05 16.87 -8.48
C GLU A 193 2.33 15.54 -8.21
N TYR A 194 2.41 15.07 -6.96
CA TYR A 194 1.96 13.72 -6.59
C TYR A 194 0.47 13.48 -6.86
N GLY A 195 -0.38 14.52 -6.76
CA GLY A 195 -1.81 14.44 -7.04
C GLY A 195 -2.11 14.15 -8.51
N ALA A 196 -1.52 14.96 -9.40
CA ALA A 196 -1.65 14.76 -10.85
C ALA A 196 -1.01 13.44 -11.30
N ALA A 197 0.12 13.06 -10.70
CA ALA A 197 0.76 11.78 -10.97
C ALA A 197 -0.14 10.59 -10.60
N ALA A 198 -0.82 10.63 -9.45
CA ALA A 198 -1.77 9.59 -9.05
C ALA A 198 -2.89 9.42 -10.09
N LEU A 199 -3.52 10.51 -10.53
CA LEU A 199 -4.55 10.49 -11.58
C LEU A 199 -4.02 9.87 -12.89
N LYS A 200 -2.77 10.19 -13.28
CA LYS A 200 -2.15 9.60 -14.46
C LYS A 200 -1.82 8.12 -14.30
N TYR A 201 -1.50 7.66 -13.09
CA TYR A 201 -1.37 6.23 -12.82
C TYR A 201 -2.71 5.49 -12.79
N GLU A 202 -3.78 6.11 -12.27
CA GLU A 202 -5.15 5.57 -12.33
C GLU A 202 -5.61 5.40 -13.79
N GLU A 203 -5.38 6.43 -14.63
CA GLU A 203 -5.61 6.39 -16.08
C GLU A 203 -4.76 5.30 -16.76
N ALA A 204 -3.46 5.24 -16.45
CA ALA A 204 -2.57 4.25 -17.02
C ALA A 204 -2.98 2.81 -16.68
N LEU A 205 -3.41 2.55 -15.43
CA LEU A 205 -3.86 1.23 -15.01
C LEU A 205 -5.15 0.82 -15.72
N THR A 206 -6.08 1.76 -15.95
CA THR A 206 -7.31 1.50 -16.72
C THR A 206 -7.01 0.95 -18.11
N PHE A 207 -6.07 1.58 -18.83
CA PHE A 207 -5.64 1.08 -20.14
C PHE A 207 -4.82 -0.22 -20.03
N ALA A 208 -4.00 -0.36 -18.99
CA ALA A 208 -3.21 -1.57 -18.78
C ALA A 208 -4.09 -2.80 -18.55
N ASP A 209 -5.22 -2.65 -17.86
CA ASP A 209 -6.20 -3.74 -17.63
C ASP A 209 -6.92 -4.17 -18.91
N MET A 210 -7.10 -3.24 -19.86
CA MET A 210 -7.61 -3.58 -21.19
C MET A 210 -6.57 -4.35 -22.02
N ALA A 211 -5.28 -4.13 -21.76
CA ALA A 211 -4.18 -4.68 -22.52
C ALA A 211 -3.65 -6.02 -22.00
N TYR A 212 -3.78 -6.25 -20.69
CA TYR A 212 -3.15 -7.35 -19.98
C TYR A 212 -4.11 -8.04 -19.00
N PRO A 213 -4.01 -9.37 -18.82
CA PRO A 213 -4.69 -10.06 -17.73
C PRO A 213 -4.25 -9.54 -16.35
N ASN A 214 -5.12 -9.65 -15.35
CA ASN A 214 -4.89 -9.16 -13.97
C ASN A 214 -3.62 -9.70 -13.30
N ASN A 215 -3.17 -10.90 -13.69
CA ASN A 215 -2.01 -11.57 -13.13
C ASN A 215 -0.71 -11.34 -13.94
N SER A 216 -0.77 -10.45 -14.94
CA SER A 216 0.35 -10.15 -15.82
C SER A 216 1.47 -9.40 -15.09
N PRO A 217 2.74 -9.83 -15.21
CA PRO A 217 3.87 -9.09 -14.64
C PRO A 217 4.02 -7.69 -15.28
N LYS A 218 3.46 -7.46 -16.47
CA LYS A 218 3.46 -6.15 -17.13
C LYS A 218 2.69 -5.08 -16.33
N LEU A 219 1.79 -5.48 -15.41
CA LEU A 219 1.06 -4.58 -14.52
C LEU A 219 1.91 -4.04 -13.36
N ALA A 220 3.04 -4.68 -13.04
CA ALA A 220 3.87 -4.39 -11.87
C ALA A 220 4.23 -2.90 -11.75
N THR A 221 4.71 -2.30 -12.85
CA THR A 221 5.18 -0.91 -12.85
C THR A 221 4.05 0.12 -12.72
N PHE A 222 2.83 -0.21 -13.15
CA PHE A 222 1.65 0.63 -12.99
C PHE A 222 1.15 0.59 -11.56
N LEU A 223 1.02 -0.61 -11.00
CA LEU A 223 0.57 -0.84 -9.62
C LEU A 223 1.54 -0.23 -8.60
N ALA A 224 2.84 -0.44 -8.77
CA ALA A 224 3.86 0.13 -7.88
C ALA A 224 3.87 1.67 -7.93
N GLY A 225 3.71 2.25 -9.13
CA GLY A 225 3.65 3.70 -9.32
C GLY A 225 2.41 4.33 -8.69
N LEU A 226 1.24 3.70 -8.90
CA LEU A 226 -0.03 4.13 -8.29
C LEU A 226 0.04 4.05 -6.76
N ALA A 227 0.45 2.89 -6.24
CA ALA A 227 0.59 2.65 -4.81
C ALA A 227 1.53 3.67 -4.15
N SER A 228 2.70 3.91 -4.76
CA SER A 228 3.65 4.91 -4.27
C SER A 228 3.07 6.32 -4.25
N SER A 229 2.26 6.67 -5.27
CA SER A 229 1.59 7.97 -5.35
C SER A 229 0.54 8.14 -4.25
N TYR A 230 -0.28 7.12 -3.99
CA TYR A 230 -1.22 7.12 -2.86
C TYR A 230 -0.51 7.28 -1.52
N MET A 231 0.59 6.55 -1.30
CA MET A 231 1.35 6.64 -0.05
C MET A 231 1.93 8.04 0.18
N ARG A 232 2.45 8.69 -0.87
CA ARG A 232 2.98 10.07 -0.77
C ARG A 232 1.90 11.10 -0.47
N LEU A 233 0.69 10.87 -0.96
CA LEU A 233 -0.47 11.74 -0.72
C LEU A 233 -1.16 11.48 0.63
N GLY A 234 -0.77 10.43 1.36
CA GLY A 234 -1.50 9.99 2.55
C GLY A 234 -2.90 9.45 2.22
N ARG A 235 -3.16 9.09 0.97
CA ARG A 235 -4.41 8.44 0.49
C ARG A 235 -4.42 6.96 0.89
N PHE A 236 -4.30 6.70 2.20
CA PHE A 236 -4.15 5.34 2.75
C PHE A 236 -5.38 4.45 2.50
N ALA A 237 -6.58 5.03 2.51
CA ALA A 237 -7.82 4.28 2.22
C ALA A 237 -7.85 3.80 0.75
N ASP A 238 -7.45 4.67 -0.18
CA ASP A 238 -7.39 4.31 -1.61
C ASP A 238 -6.33 3.24 -1.88
N PHE A 239 -5.18 3.32 -1.20
CA PHE A 239 -4.19 2.24 -1.25
C PHE A 239 -4.73 0.92 -0.69
N VAL A 240 -5.46 0.94 0.44
CA VAL A 240 -6.05 -0.29 1.01
C VAL A 240 -7.06 -0.91 0.06
N ASN A 241 -7.84 -0.11 -0.66
CA ASN A 241 -8.76 -0.60 -1.69
C ASN A 241 -8.00 -1.23 -2.86
N LEU A 242 -6.96 -0.54 -3.36
CA LEU A 242 -6.08 -1.08 -4.41
C LEU A 242 -5.43 -2.40 -3.99
N TYR A 243 -4.97 -2.51 -2.73
CA TYR A 243 -4.43 -3.75 -2.18
C TYR A 243 -5.49 -4.86 -2.20
N ALA A 244 -6.70 -4.59 -1.69
CA ALA A 244 -7.75 -5.60 -1.63
C ALA A 244 -8.17 -6.11 -3.01
N GLU A 245 -8.20 -5.23 -4.02
CA GLU A 245 -8.55 -5.56 -5.39
C GLU A 245 -7.44 -6.35 -6.10
N ARG A 246 -6.17 -5.95 -5.92
CA ARG A 246 -5.07 -6.42 -6.77
C ARG A 246 -4.18 -7.48 -6.16
N TYR A 247 -4.02 -7.49 -4.85
CA TYR A 247 -3.11 -8.40 -4.18
C TYR A 247 -3.42 -9.90 -4.39
N PRO A 248 -4.69 -10.36 -4.45
CA PRO A 248 -5.00 -11.78 -4.65
C PRO A 248 -4.51 -12.39 -5.97
N GLU A 249 -4.51 -11.60 -7.05
CA GLU A 249 -4.10 -12.01 -8.40
C GLU A 249 -2.63 -11.65 -8.72
N MET A 250 -1.94 -11.01 -7.78
CA MET A 250 -0.61 -10.46 -8.01
C MET A 250 0.47 -11.56 -7.98
N ASN A 251 1.20 -11.70 -9.08
CA ASN A 251 2.26 -12.71 -9.25
C ASN A 251 3.70 -12.15 -9.17
N ASP A 252 3.87 -10.84 -9.02
CA ASP A 252 5.19 -10.21 -8.92
C ASP A 252 5.62 -10.08 -7.45
N ASP A 253 6.63 -10.85 -7.04
CA ASP A 253 7.08 -10.88 -5.64
C ASP A 253 7.63 -9.54 -5.14
N ALA A 254 8.31 -8.77 -6.00
CA ALA A 254 8.84 -7.47 -5.61
C ALA A 254 7.70 -6.47 -5.33
N VAL A 255 6.66 -6.48 -6.16
CA VAL A 255 5.46 -5.64 -5.94
C VAL A 255 4.68 -6.13 -4.73
N ARG A 256 4.57 -7.44 -4.48
CA ARG A 256 3.91 -7.97 -3.28
C ARG A 256 4.60 -7.54 -1.98
N VAL A 257 5.93 -7.58 -1.94
CA VAL A 257 6.72 -7.08 -0.81
C VAL A 257 6.47 -5.59 -0.60
N LEU A 258 6.48 -4.79 -1.67
CA LEU A 258 6.15 -3.37 -1.62
C LEU A 258 4.73 -3.13 -1.06
N PHE A 259 3.74 -3.86 -1.58
CA PHE A 259 2.33 -3.75 -1.18
C PHE A 259 2.13 -4.11 0.28
N ASN A 260 2.77 -5.18 0.79
CA ASN A 260 2.71 -5.54 2.20
C ASN A 260 3.30 -4.45 3.10
N GLY A 261 4.47 -3.90 2.73
CA GLY A 261 5.06 -2.79 3.47
C GLY A 261 4.17 -1.54 3.50
N TYR A 262 3.50 -1.24 2.38
CA TYR A 262 2.55 -0.13 2.30
C TYR A 262 1.22 -0.41 3.02
N LEU A 263 0.76 -1.65 3.06
CA LEU A 263 -0.41 -2.06 3.82
C LEU A 263 -0.18 -1.87 5.32
N ILE A 264 0.96 -2.34 5.83
CA ILE A 264 1.35 -2.13 7.23
C ILE A 264 1.30 -0.64 7.59
N LYS A 265 1.98 0.20 6.79
CA LYS A 265 1.99 1.66 7.01
C LYS A 265 0.58 2.26 6.95
N SER A 266 -0.19 1.91 5.93
CA SER A 266 -1.56 2.44 5.72
C SER A 266 -2.48 2.08 6.88
N GLN A 267 -2.50 0.81 7.30
CA GLN A 267 -3.33 0.36 8.41
C GLN A 267 -2.90 1.00 9.74
N LEU A 268 -1.60 1.18 9.99
CA LEU A 268 -1.13 1.92 11.16
C LEU A 268 -1.62 3.38 11.16
N HIS A 269 -1.58 4.06 10.01
CA HIS A 269 -2.07 5.44 9.90
C HIS A 269 -3.59 5.54 10.09
N LEU A 270 -4.36 4.66 9.45
CA LEU A 270 -5.82 4.62 9.58
C LEU A 270 -6.23 4.28 11.02
N GLY A 271 -5.56 3.32 11.66
CA GLY A 271 -5.79 2.97 13.05
C GLY A 271 -5.50 4.13 14.01
N ARG A 272 -4.36 4.83 13.83
CA ARG A 272 -4.04 6.03 14.64
C ARG A 272 -5.04 7.16 14.44
N ALA A 273 -5.53 7.36 13.22
CA ALA A 273 -6.58 8.33 12.94
C ALA A 273 -7.90 7.94 13.65
N ALA A 274 -8.24 6.65 13.68
CA ALA A 274 -9.40 6.15 14.43
C ALA A 274 -9.25 6.35 15.95
N VAL A 275 -8.05 6.13 16.52
CA VAL A 275 -7.75 6.47 17.92
C VAL A 275 -7.96 7.97 18.18
N GLY A 276 -7.51 8.85 17.28
CA GLY A 276 -7.70 10.30 17.39
C GLY A 276 -9.17 10.74 17.36
N ARG A 277 -10.06 9.90 16.82
CA ARG A 277 -11.52 10.09 16.80
C ARG A 277 -12.23 9.32 17.92
N GLU A 278 -11.47 8.74 18.86
CA GLU A 278 -11.96 7.88 19.95
C GLU A 278 -12.75 6.64 19.46
N ASN A 279 -12.62 6.27 18.19
CA ASN A 279 -13.18 5.05 17.64
C ASN A 279 -12.21 3.88 17.87
N TYR A 280 -12.14 3.44 19.11
CA TYR A 280 -11.18 2.44 19.56
C TYR A 280 -11.41 1.06 18.91
N SER A 281 -12.66 0.66 18.64
CA SER A 281 -12.95 -0.61 17.96
C SER A 281 -12.41 -0.62 16.53
N ALA A 282 -12.67 0.43 15.75
CA ALA A 282 -12.12 0.54 14.41
C ALA A 282 -10.58 0.63 14.41
N ALA A 283 -9.99 1.30 15.39
CA ALA A 283 -8.54 1.35 15.55
C ALA A 283 -7.94 -0.06 15.75
N LEU A 284 -8.53 -0.86 16.64
CA LEU A 284 -8.10 -2.24 16.88
C LEU A 284 -8.24 -3.11 15.62
N GLU A 285 -9.31 -2.96 14.85
CA GLU A 285 -9.46 -3.67 13.56
C GLU A 285 -8.31 -3.35 12.59
N HIS A 286 -7.94 -2.07 12.45
CA HIS A 286 -6.83 -1.66 11.61
C HIS A 286 -5.50 -2.25 12.09
N PHE A 287 -5.19 -2.18 13.38
CA PHE A 287 -3.94 -2.72 13.90
C PHE A 287 -3.88 -4.25 13.84
N ASN A 288 -5.01 -4.95 14.01
CA ASN A 288 -5.07 -6.40 13.83
C ASN A 288 -4.81 -6.82 12.37
N LYS A 289 -5.20 -6.00 11.38
CA LYS A 289 -4.82 -6.23 9.98
C LYS A 289 -3.32 -6.12 9.76
N VAL A 290 -2.59 -5.32 10.54
CA VAL A 290 -1.12 -5.28 10.52
C VAL A 290 -0.55 -6.60 11.04
N LEU A 291 -1.07 -7.10 12.18
CA LEU A 291 -0.60 -8.36 12.78
C LEU A 291 -0.93 -9.60 11.94
N ALA A 292 -1.92 -9.52 11.05
CA ALA A 292 -2.19 -10.58 10.08
C ALA A 292 -1.08 -10.70 9.02
N VAL A 293 -0.37 -9.60 8.72
CA VAL A 293 0.76 -9.57 7.76
C VAL A 293 2.08 -9.82 8.48
N ASP A 294 2.29 -9.15 9.60
CA ASP A 294 3.49 -9.25 10.44
C ASP A 294 3.08 -9.41 11.91
N ARG A 295 3.08 -10.66 12.38
CA ARG A 295 2.61 -11.03 13.74
C ARG A 295 3.43 -10.38 14.85
N ASN A 296 4.68 -9.97 14.58
CA ASN A 296 5.60 -9.43 15.56
C ASN A 296 5.83 -7.92 15.35
N ASN A 297 4.94 -7.26 14.62
CA ASN A 297 5.06 -5.83 14.33
C ASN A 297 4.99 -4.99 15.62
N LYS A 298 6.13 -4.49 16.07
CA LYS A 298 6.26 -3.73 17.33
C LYS A 298 5.35 -2.49 17.37
N ASP A 299 5.21 -1.79 16.24
CA ASP A 299 4.36 -0.60 16.13
C ASP A 299 2.88 -0.93 16.34
N ALA A 300 2.40 -2.04 15.75
CA ALA A 300 1.01 -2.48 15.92
C ALA A 300 0.74 -2.96 17.34
N ILE A 301 1.65 -3.74 17.94
CA ILE A 301 1.55 -4.20 19.33
C ILE A 301 1.45 -3.01 20.28
N ALA A 302 2.34 -2.02 20.14
CA ALA A 302 2.33 -0.81 20.94
C ALA A 302 1.06 0.02 20.73
N ALA A 303 0.57 0.11 19.48
CA ALA A 303 -0.65 0.83 19.16
C ALA A 303 -1.90 0.17 19.73
N ILE A 304 -2.01 -1.16 19.69
CA ILE A 304 -3.11 -1.93 20.30
C ILE A 304 -3.10 -1.74 21.82
N MET A 305 -1.95 -1.91 22.47
CA MET A 305 -1.79 -1.67 23.91
C MET A 305 -2.23 -0.23 24.26
N SER A 306 -1.72 0.78 23.55
CA SER A 306 -2.08 2.17 23.79
C SER A 306 -3.58 2.43 23.61
N THR A 307 -4.20 1.77 22.63
CA THR A 307 -5.64 1.89 22.33
C THR A 307 -6.47 1.36 23.49
N PHE A 308 -6.16 0.17 23.99
CA PHE A 308 -6.83 -0.40 25.17
C PHE A 308 -6.62 0.44 26.43
N VAL A 309 -5.42 0.97 26.66
CA VAL A 309 -5.15 1.86 27.80
C VAL A 309 -5.98 3.14 27.71
N LYS A 310 -6.06 3.75 26.53
CA LYS A 310 -6.86 4.97 26.29
C LYS A 310 -8.36 4.72 26.44
N SER A 311 -8.87 3.57 26.01
CA SER A 311 -10.27 3.17 26.23
C SER A 311 -10.53 2.70 27.68
N GLY A 312 -9.48 2.60 28.51
CA GLY A 312 -9.57 2.21 29.92
C GLY A 312 -9.67 0.70 30.16
N GLN A 313 -9.52 -0.10 29.11
CA GLN A 313 -9.59 -1.56 29.03
C GLN A 313 -8.25 -2.22 29.37
N HIS A 314 -7.81 -2.08 30.62
CA HIS A 314 -6.48 -2.52 31.05
C HIS A 314 -6.35 -4.06 31.05
N ASP A 315 -7.42 -4.78 31.35
CA ASP A 315 -7.40 -6.25 31.42
C ASP A 315 -7.30 -6.88 30.04
N GLU A 316 -7.94 -6.28 29.04
CA GLU A 316 -7.83 -6.66 27.64
C GLU A 316 -6.43 -6.37 27.09
N ALA A 317 -5.82 -5.24 27.46
CA ALA A 317 -4.42 -4.95 27.12
C ALA A 317 -3.45 -5.99 27.69
N ILE A 318 -3.61 -6.36 28.97
CA ILE A 318 -2.77 -7.37 29.62
C ILE A 318 -2.96 -8.72 28.93
N THR A 319 -4.20 -9.15 28.69
CA THR A 319 -4.51 -10.42 28.02
C THR A 319 -3.88 -10.49 26.63
N PHE A 320 -4.01 -9.41 25.85
CA PHE A 320 -3.39 -9.31 24.53
C PHE A 320 -1.87 -9.44 24.61
N LEU A 321 -1.21 -8.68 25.49
CA LEU A 321 0.24 -8.72 25.63
C LEU A 321 0.77 -10.06 26.15
N GLU A 322 0.07 -10.71 27.08
CA GLU A 322 0.42 -12.07 27.54
C GLU A 322 0.33 -13.10 26.39
N GLN A 323 -0.64 -12.95 25.49
CA GLN A 323 -0.72 -13.79 24.30
C GLN A 323 0.39 -13.46 23.29
N THR A 324 0.74 -12.19 23.12
CA THR A 324 1.90 -11.77 22.32
C THR A 324 3.18 -12.36 22.87
N GLU A 325 3.43 -12.26 24.18
CA GLU A 325 4.62 -12.82 24.83
C GLU A 325 4.80 -14.31 24.56
N LYS A 326 3.70 -15.09 24.65
CA LYS A 326 3.72 -16.55 24.38
C LYS A 326 4.12 -16.90 22.95
N ASN A 327 3.87 -16.01 22.00
CA ASN A 327 4.14 -16.23 20.58
C ASN A 327 5.53 -15.73 20.15
N LEU A 328 6.26 -15.04 21.04
CA LEU A 328 7.60 -14.53 20.74
C LEU A 328 8.67 -15.58 21.06
N GLU A 329 9.59 -15.77 20.12
CA GLU A 329 10.70 -16.72 20.25
C GLU A 329 11.90 -16.11 21.01
N SER A 330 12.13 -14.82 20.80
CA SER A 330 13.29 -14.06 21.27
C SER A 330 13.10 -13.59 22.72
N ASP A 331 14.07 -13.91 23.58
CA ASP A 331 14.02 -13.51 24.99
C ASP A 331 14.09 -11.98 25.20
N PRO A 332 14.91 -11.21 24.47
CA PRO A 332 14.81 -9.75 24.46
C PRO A 332 13.41 -9.22 24.14
N ASP A 333 12.75 -9.75 23.11
CA ASP A 333 11.41 -9.26 22.72
C ASP A 333 10.35 -9.64 23.76
N ARG A 334 10.45 -10.82 24.38
CA ARG A 334 9.58 -11.17 25.52
C ARG A 334 9.80 -10.25 26.71
N ARG A 335 11.04 -9.83 26.99
CA ARG A 335 11.33 -8.86 28.06
C ARG A 335 10.70 -7.50 27.77
N ASP A 336 10.79 -7.00 26.53
CA ASP A 336 10.11 -5.76 26.12
C ASP A 336 8.59 -5.84 26.37
N VAL A 337 7.96 -6.97 25.99
CA VAL A 337 6.53 -7.19 26.22
C VAL A 337 6.19 -7.29 27.71
N ARG A 338 7.01 -7.94 28.54
CA ARG A 338 6.82 -7.95 30.01
C ARG A 338 6.89 -6.55 30.61
N GLY A 339 7.80 -5.70 30.13
CA GLY A 339 7.86 -4.28 30.50
C GLY A 339 6.57 -3.53 30.13
N ALA A 340 6.02 -3.80 28.94
CA ALA A 340 4.72 -3.26 28.54
C ALA A 340 3.57 -3.75 29.45
N ILE A 341 3.53 -5.04 29.83
CA ILE A 341 2.54 -5.56 30.78
C ILE A 341 2.70 -4.86 32.14
N ALA A 342 3.93 -4.67 32.62
CA ALA A 342 4.20 -3.97 33.86
C ALA A 342 3.66 -2.53 33.85
N LEU A 343 3.88 -1.81 32.74
CA LEU A 343 3.34 -0.45 32.55
C LEU A 343 1.81 -0.44 32.59
N VAL A 344 1.14 -1.38 31.90
CA VAL A 344 -0.33 -1.46 31.93
C VAL A 344 -0.85 -1.79 33.33
N GLN A 345 -0.19 -2.69 34.06
CA GLN A 345 -0.52 -3.01 35.46
C GLN A 345 -0.38 -1.79 36.38
N TYR A 346 0.67 -0.99 36.19
CA TYR A 346 0.84 0.26 36.92
C TYR A 346 -0.28 1.27 36.62
N LEU A 347 -0.65 1.46 35.35
CA LEU A 347 -1.76 2.35 34.97
C LEU A 347 -3.10 1.87 35.53
N LYS A 348 -3.34 0.55 35.48
CA LYS A 348 -4.49 -0.10 36.12
C LYS A 348 -4.51 0.19 37.62
N ALA A 349 -3.38 0.04 38.30
CA ALA A 349 -3.24 0.30 39.73
C ALA A 349 -3.63 1.75 40.09
N ILE A 350 -3.14 2.74 39.33
CA ILE A 350 -3.51 4.15 39.54
C ILE A 350 -5.01 4.37 39.34
N LYS A 351 -5.61 3.78 38.30
CA LYS A 351 -7.05 3.91 38.04
C LYS A 351 -7.89 3.32 39.17
N LEU A 352 -7.48 2.16 39.70
CA LEU A 352 -8.14 1.49 40.82
C LEU A 352 -8.02 2.28 42.13
N ASP A 353 -6.84 2.85 42.43
CA ASP A 353 -6.62 3.70 43.61
C ASP A 353 -7.54 4.94 43.58
N LYS A 354 -7.63 5.60 42.43
CA LYS A 354 -8.57 6.72 42.22
C LYS A 354 -10.04 6.32 42.40
N SER A 355 -10.35 5.06 42.16
CA SER A 355 -11.71 4.49 42.31
C SER A 355 -11.97 3.94 43.72
N GLY A 356 -11.03 4.11 44.67
CA GLY A 356 -11.16 3.62 46.04
C GLY A 356 -10.90 2.11 46.23
N LYS A 357 -10.49 1.42 45.17
CA LYS A 357 -10.24 -0.04 45.17
C LYS A 357 -8.80 -0.34 45.59
N TYR A 358 -8.44 0.00 46.82
CA TYR A 358 -7.05 0.01 47.28
C TYR A 358 -6.36 -1.36 47.23
N ALA A 359 -7.07 -2.44 47.60
CA ALA A 359 -6.48 -3.78 47.60
C ALA A 359 -6.16 -4.27 46.17
N GLU A 360 -7.08 -4.07 45.23
CA GLU A 360 -6.87 -4.41 43.81
C GLU A 360 -5.76 -3.53 43.20
N ALA A 361 -5.73 -2.24 43.53
CA ALA A 361 -4.70 -1.32 43.09
C ALA A 361 -3.30 -1.79 43.51
N GLU A 362 -3.17 -2.16 44.78
CA GLU A 362 -1.91 -2.66 45.31
C GLU A 362 -1.47 -3.97 44.65
N ALA A 363 -2.40 -4.92 44.45
CA ALA A 363 -2.10 -6.17 43.76
C ALA A 363 -1.57 -5.93 42.33
N SER A 364 -2.21 -5.01 41.58
CA SER A 364 -1.72 -4.62 40.25
C SER A 364 -0.34 -3.96 40.31
N LEU A 365 -0.08 -3.08 41.29
CA LEU A 365 1.23 -2.44 41.43
C LEU A 365 2.33 -3.45 41.78
N GLN A 366 2.02 -4.43 42.65
CA GLN A 366 2.96 -5.52 42.97
C GLN A 366 3.26 -6.38 41.74
N LYS A 367 2.25 -6.66 40.91
CA LYS A 367 2.45 -7.36 39.63
C LYS A 367 3.38 -6.55 38.71
N ALA A 368 3.21 -5.23 38.61
CA ALA A 368 4.10 -4.37 37.83
C ALA A 368 5.56 -4.49 38.31
N ILE A 369 5.81 -4.41 39.62
CA ILE A 369 7.16 -4.56 40.22
C ILE A 369 7.75 -5.95 39.94
N SER A 370 6.93 -7.00 39.95
CA SER A 370 7.40 -8.36 39.69
C SER A 370 7.82 -8.60 38.23
N LEU A 371 7.17 -7.91 37.30
CA LEU A 371 7.44 -8.01 35.86
C LEU A 371 8.58 -7.09 35.42
N ASP A 372 8.69 -5.92 36.06
CA ASP A 372 9.74 -4.94 35.84
C ASP A 372 10.19 -4.38 37.19
N HIS A 373 11.33 -4.89 37.65
CA HIS A 373 11.97 -4.50 38.90
C HIS A 373 12.98 -3.36 38.72
N GLU A 374 13.20 -2.88 37.48
CA GLU A 374 14.13 -1.81 37.15
C GLU A 374 13.44 -0.43 37.13
N THR A 375 12.11 -0.39 37.08
CA THR A 375 11.35 0.86 37.22
C THR A 375 11.15 1.25 38.69
N VAL A 376 11.99 2.15 39.17
CA VAL A 376 12.01 2.69 40.55
C VAL A 376 10.65 3.26 40.99
N GLN A 377 9.93 3.89 40.07
CA GLN A 377 8.70 4.63 40.31
C GLN A 377 7.60 3.72 40.85
N TYR A 378 7.56 2.45 40.44
CA TYR A 378 6.59 1.47 40.95
C TYR A 378 6.82 1.22 42.45
N THR A 379 8.09 1.06 42.83
CA THR A 379 8.48 0.81 44.24
C THR A 379 8.26 2.04 45.11
N ILE A 380 8.57 3.24 44.60
CA ILE A 380 8.29 4.50 45.29
C ILE A 380 6.79 4.68 45.51
N LEU A 381 5.96 4.37 44.51
CA LEU A 381 4.50 4.47 44.65
C LEU A 381 3.97 3.53 45.73
N LEU A 382 4.46 2.29 45.78
CA LEU A 382 4.05 1.32 46.81
C LEU A 382 4.40 1.82 48.21
N ALA A 383 5.61 2.35 48.41
CA ALA A 383 6.02 2.93 49.68
C ALA A 383 5.15 4.14 50.07
N ARG A 384 4.82 5.02 49.11
CA ARG A 384 3.91 6.16 49.34
C ARG A 384 2.52 5.69 49.76
N TRP A 385 1.97 4.65 49.13
CA TRP A 385 0.69 4.07 49.52
C TRP A 385 0.73 3.47 50.92
N ARG A 386 1.79 2.73 51.26
CA ARG A 386 2.01 2.24 52.64
C ARG A 386 2.08 3.35 53.67
N HIS A 387 2.81 4.41 53.37
CA HIS A 387 2.91 5.59 54.22
C HIS A 387 1.53 6.26 54.40
N LYS A 388 0.76 6.45 53.32
CA LYS A 388 -0.58 7.03 53.37
C LYS A 388 -1.54 6.19 54.23
N SER A 389 -1.38 4.88 54.24
CA SER A 389 -2.14 3.95 55.09
C SER A 389 -1.61 3.86 56.54
N GLY A 390 -0.69 4.74 56.95
CA GLY A 390 -0.12 4.78 58.30
C GLY A 390 0.94 3.72 58.59
N LYS A 391 1.32 2.91 57.60
CA LYS A 391 2.31 1.83 57.71
C LYS A 391 3.72 2.37 57.44
N TYR A 392 4.19 3.28 58.29
CA TYR A 392 5.45 4.02 58.08
C TYR A 392 6.69 3.12 58.06
N HIS A 393 6.77 2.15 58.98
CA HIS A 393 7.88 1.20 59.03
C HIS A 393 7.96 0.33 57.77
N GLU A 394 6.82 -0.11 57.22
CA GLU A 394 6.78 -0.85 55.96
C GLU A 394 7.27 0.00 54.79
N ALA A 395 6.84 1.27 54.71
CA ALA A 395 7.26 2.20 53.68
C ALA A 395 8.78 2.44 53.68
N ASP A 396 9.39 2.64 54.87
CA ASP A 396 10.85 2.81 55.00
C ASP A 396 11.60 1.53 54.60
N ALA A 397 11.09 0.37 55.02
CA ALA A 397 11.70 -0.92 54.70
C ALA A 397 11.70 -1.20 53.19
N ILE A 398 10.60 -0.88 52.49
CA ILE A 398 10.49 -1.02 51.03
C ILE A 398 11.57 -0.19 50.33
N LEU A 399 11.69 1.09 50.68
CA LEU A 399 12.65 1.99 50.03
C LEU A 399 14.10 1.65 50.39
N LYS A 400 14.36 1.22 51.63
CA LYS A 400 15.68 0.74 52.04
C LYS A 400 16.10 -0.46 51.19
N LYS A 401 15.24 -1.48 51.09
CA LYS A 401 15.51 -2.69 50.30
C LYS A 401 15.71 -2.35 48.82
N ALA A 402 14.91 -1.43 48.29
CA ALA A 402 15.05 -0.95 46.91
C ALA A 402 16.43 -0.32 46.68
N ALA A 403 16.85 0.63 47.52
CA ALA A 403 18.14 1.31 47.39
C ALA A 403 19.35 0.36 47.40
N GLU A 404 19.23 -0.81 48.06
CA GLU A 404 20.25 -1.86 48.09
C GLU A 404 20.30 -2.69 46.78
N HIS A 405 19.20 -2.78 46.03
CA HIS A 405 19.09 -3.59 44.81
C HIS A 405 19.34 -2.79 43.52
N PHE A 406 18.97 -1.51 43.48
CA PHE A 406 19.18 -0.67 42.32
C PHE A 406 20.67 -0.34 42.14
N LYS A 407 21.25 -0.74 41.02
CA LYS A 407 22.68 -0.48 40.70
C LYS A 407 22.91 0.93 40.19
N ASP A 408 21.95 1.47 39.44
CA ASP A 408 22.00 2.82 38.88
C ASP A 408 22.05 3.89 40.00
N GLU A 409 22.91 4.89 39.83
CA GLU A 409 23.10 5.95 40.82
C GLU A 409 21.89 6.90 40.86
N SER A 410 21.35 7.25 39.69
CA SER A 410 20.16 8.11 39.59
C SER A 410 18.95 7.49 40.29
N ALA A 411 18.71 6.20 40.04
CA ALA A 411 17.70 5.38 40.73
C ALA A 411 17.87 5.40 42.26
N ARG A 412 19.10 5.18 42.75
CA ARG A 412 19.40 5.21 44.19
C ARG A 412 19.16 6.59 44.81
N LEU A 413 19.49 7.66 44.10
CA LEU A 413 19.24 9.03 44.53
C LEU A 413 17.73 9.32 44.59
N GLU A 414 16.96 8.89 43.59
CA GLU A 414 15.50 9.08 43.58
C GLU A 414 14.84 8.35 44.76
N ILE A 415 15.26 7.11 45.04
CA ILE A 415 14.77 6.32 46.18
C ILE A 415 15.13 6.98 47.50
N SER A 416 16.38 7.43 47.65
CA SER A 416 16.85 8.10 48.87
C SER A 416 16.07 9.39 49.12
N ALA A 417 15.90 10.21 48.09
CA ALA A 417 15.11 11.43 48.17
C ALA A 417 13.63 11.16 48.49
N ALA A 418 13.04 10.09 47.96
CA ALA A 418 11.68 9.68 48.30
C ALA A 418 11.60 9.24 49.77
N ARG A 419 12.56 8.46 50.25
CA ARG A 419 12.64 7.97 51.63
C ARG A 419 12.76 9.12 52.64
N ASP A 420 13.63 10.07 52.38
CA ASP A 420 13.84 11.23 53.25
C ASP A 420 12.57 12.09 53.35
N ARG A 421 11.87 12.30 52.22
CA ARG A 421 10.58 13.01 52.22
C ARG A 421 9.53 12.31 53.09
N LEU A 422 9.44 10.98 53.02
CA LEU A 422 8.49 10.23 53.85
C LEU A 422 8.84 10.34 55.33
N ARG A 423 10.12 10.19 55.71
CA ARG A 423 10.59 10.36 57.10
C ARG A 423 10.32 11.75 57.66
N MET A 424 10.56 12.78 56.87
CA MET A 424 10.27 14.16 57.25
C MET A 424 8.77 14.37 57.48
N THR A 425 7.93 13.80 56.61
CA THR A 425 6.47 13.84 56.76
C THR A 425 6.04 13.17 58.07
N GLU A 426 6.57 11.99 58.38
CA GLU A 426 6.31 11.29 59.63
C GLU A 426 6.74 12.12 60.86
N MET A 427 7.94 12.71 60.82
CA MET A 427 8.44 13.57 61.91
C MET A 427 7.52 14.77 62.15
N ILE A 428 7.05 15.43 61.09
CA ILE A 428 6.11 16.56 61.18
C ILE A 428 4.78 16.10 61.76
N LEU A 429 4.20 14.99 61.25
CA LEU A 429 2.95 14.44 61.78
C LEU A 429 3.06 14.08 63.26
N LYS A 430 4.21 13.55 63.70
CA LYS A 430 4.49 13.24 65.11
C LYS A 430 4.56 14.51 65.97
N LYS A 431 5.15 15.60 65.47
CA LYS A 431 5.18 16.90 66.17
C LYS A 431 3.78 17.49 66.30
N ILE A 432 3.00 17.51 65.21
CA ILE A 432 1.61 18.01 65.21
C ILE A 432 0.75 17.25 66.23
N ARG A 433 0.85 15.91 66.26
CA ARG A 433 0.12 15.08 67.24
C ARG A 433 0.51 15.36 68.69
N ARG A 434 1.74 15.81 68.95
CA ARG A 434 2.23 16.16 70.30
C ARG A 434 1.88 17.57 70.74
N SER A 435 1.57 18.47 69.80
CA SER A 435 1.23 19.88 70.07
C SER A 435 -0.27 20.17 70.04
N GLY A 436 -1.09 19.24 69.54
CA GLY A 436 -2.55 19.39 69.41
C GLY A 436 -3.38 18.50 70.34
N GLY A 437 -2.75 17.78 71.26
CA GLY A 437 -3.38 17.13 72.42
C GLY A 437 -2.77 17.70 73.68
#